data_AF-A0A0P9K030-F1
#
_entry.id   AF-A0A0P9K030-F1
#
_cell.length_a   1.000
_cell.length_b   1.000
_cell.length_c   1.000
_cell.angle_alpha   90.00
_cell.angle_beta   90.00
_cell.angle_gamma   90.00
#
_symmetry.space_group_name_H-M   'P 1'
#
loop_
_entity.id
_entity.type
_entity.pdbx_description
1 polymer ?
#
loop_
_entity_poly.entity_id
_entity_poly.type
_entity_poly.pdbx_seq_one_letter_code
_entity_poly.pdbx_strand_id
1 'polypeptide(L)'
;MKKWKVLFFTTLFVLFTSNLFWLYVVIDQGVSYTYLNQSYQDANHTIDHLSKLIVKGSAQYSQSDILHLLRQTEPNMLISESDNTITTEFATFTFNNNQLIAIKQSQF
;
A
#
# COMPACT_ATOMS: atom_id res chain seq x y z
N MET A 1 -41.75 16.72 39.38
CA MET A 1 -41.20 17.69 38.39
C MET A 1 -42.07 17.70 37.15
N LYS A 2 -42.23 18.84 36.45
CA LYS A 2 -43.03 18.90 35.20
C LYS A 2 -42.37 18.00 34.13
N LYS A 3 -43.14 17.12 33.48
CA LYS A 3 -42.66 16.13 32.48
C LYS A 3 -41.79 16.76 31.38
N TRP A 4 -42.14 17.96 30.92
CA TRP A 4 -41.38 18.70 29.91
C TRP A 4 -39.96 19.09 30.36
N LYS A 5 -39.75 19.39 31.65
CA LYS A 5 -38.40 19.70 32.17
C LYS A 5 -37.49 18.46 32.12
N VAL A 6 -38.04 17.29 32.47
CA VAL A 6 -37.27 16.03 32.43
C VAL A 6 -36.88 15.70 31.00
N LEU A 7 -37.83 15.75 30.05
CA LEU A 7 -37.57 15.55 28.62
C LEU A 7 -36.48 16.49 28.09
N PHE A 8 -36.55 17.78 28.44
CA PHE A 8 -35.55 18.76 28.02
C PHE A 8 -34.14 18.39 28.47
N PHE A 9 -33.96 18.07 29.76
CA PHE A 9 -32.64 17.70 30.28
C PHE A 9 -32.15 16.36 29.73
N THR A 10 -33.04 15.39 29.50
CA THR A 10 -32.67 14.12 28.88
C THR A 10 -32.21 14.34 27.44
N THR A 11 -32.94 15.11 26.63
CA THR A 11 -32.54 15.41 25.25
C THR A 11 -31.23 16.20 25.21
N LEU A 12 -31.05 17.17 26.12
CA LEU A 12 -29.80 17.93 26.22
C LEU A 12 -28.62 17.02 26.55
N PHE A 13 -28.81 16.09 27.49
CA PHE A 13 -27.79 15.11 27.86
C PHE A 13 -27.43 14.19 26.68
N VAL A 14 -28.43 13.64 25.99
CA VAL A 14 -28.22 12.79 24.80
C VAL A 14 -27.52 13.56 23.68
N LEU A 15 -27.89 14.81 23.45
CA LEU A 15 -27.24 15.66 22.44
C LEU A 15 -25.76 15.84 22.79
N PHE A 16 -25.45 16.16 24.05
CA PHE A 16 -24.09 16.39 24.49
C PHE A 16 -23.22 15.12 24.39
N THR A 17 -23.73 13.99 24.89
CA THR A 17 -22.99 12.72 24.84
C THR A 17 -22.83 12.19 23.41
N SER A 18 -23.83 12.39 22.55
CA SER A 18 -23.73 12.02 21.14
C SER A 18 -22.65 12.83 20.42
N ASN A 19 -22.57 14.15 20.65
CA ASN A 19 -21.52 14.98 20.06
C ASN A 19 -20.12 14.59 20.59
N LEU A 20 -19.98 14.32 21.89
CA LEU A 20 -18.72 13.83 22.45
C LEU A 20 -18.30 12.48 21.86
N PHE A 21 -19.26 11.57 21.68
CA PHE A 21 -19.00 10.29 21.04
C PHE A 21 -18.49 10.47 19.61
N TRP A 22 -19.15 11.31 18.80
CA TRP A 22 -18.71 11.59 17.44
C TRP A 22 -17.34 12.25 17.39
N LEU A 23 -17.05 13.17 18.30
CA LEU A 23 -15.72 13.79 18.42
C LEU A 23 -14.64 12.74 18.71
N TYR A 24 -14.89 11.81 19.63
CA TYR A 24 -13.99 10.72 19.92
C TYR A 24 -13.76 9.82 18.69
N VAL A 25 -14.82 9.44 17.99
CA VAL A 25 -14.73 8.60 16.77
C VAL A 25 -13.90 9.27 15.68
N VAL A 26 -14.07 10.58 15.47
CA VAL A 26 -13.28 11.33 14.47
C VAL A 26 -11.79 11.36 14.85
N ILE A 27 -11.47 11.54 16.12
CA ILE A 27 -10.08 11.50 16.60
C ILE A 27 -9.49 10.10 16.38
N ASP A 28 -10.20 9.05 16.77
CA ASP A 28 -9.75 7.67 16.63
C ASP A 28 -9.50 7.30 15.15
N GLN A 29 -10.40 7.72 14.26
CA GLN A 29 -10.21 7.54 12.81
C GLN A 29 -9.01 8.33 12.29
N GLY A 30 -8.80 9.56 12.74
CA GLY A 30 -7.64 10.37 12.34
C GLY A 30 -6.31 9.76 12.77
N VAL A 31 -6.26 9.23 13.99
CA VAL A 31 -5.10 8.49 14.52
C VAL A 31 -4.87 7.20 13.72
N SER A 32 -5.92 6.39 13.54
CA SER A 32 -5.86 5.15 12.75
C SER A 32 -5.38 5.40 11.33
N TYR A 33 -5.89 6.45 10.67
CA TYR A 33 -5.46 6.84 9.33
C TYR A 33 -3.98 7.25 9.31
N THR A 34 -3.52 7.97 10.34
CA THR A 34 -2.11 8.39 10.43
C THR A 34 -1.18 7.18 10.52
N TYR A 35 -1.51 6.20 11.37
CA TYR A 35 -0.73 4.96 11.47
C TYR A 35 -0.78 4.13 10.20
N LEU A 36 -1.95 4.03 9.58
CA LEU A 36 -2.10 3.31 8.31
C LEU A 36 -1.25 3.97 7.21
N ASN A 37 -1.29 5.30 7.10
CA ASN A 37 -0.48 6.04 6.14
C ASN A 37 1.03 5.86 6.41
N GLN A 38 1.47 5.90 7.67
CA GLN A 38 2.86 5.63 8.02
C GLN A 38 3.28 4.21 7.63
N SER A 39 2.43 3.22 7.90
CA SER A 39 2.70 1.83 7.51
C SER A 39 2.85 1.66 6.00
N TYR A 40 2.03 2.34 5.20
CA TYR A 40 2.19 2.36 3.74
C TYR A 40 3.49 3.04 3.30
N GLN A 41 3.88 4.14 3.94
CA GLN A 41 5.13 4.81 3.64
C GLN A 41 6.34 3.93 3.96
N ASP A 42 6.33 3.24 5.10
CA ASP A 42 7.40 2.32 5.51
C ASP A 42 7.49 1.11 4.57
N ALA A 43 6.34 0.57 4.14
CA ALA A 43 6.29 -0.50 3.14
C ALA A 43 6.85 -0.06 1.79
N ASN A 44 6.45 1.12 1.30
CA ASN A 44 6.96 1.69 0.05
C ASN A 44 8.47 1.98 0.13
N HIS A 45 8.94 2.49 1.25
CA HIS A 45 10.37 2.72 1.48
C HIS A 45 11.14 1.39 1.47
N THR A 46 10.61 0.35 2.12
CA THR A 46 11.21 -0.99 2.10
C THR A 46 11.28 -1.57 0.69
N ILE A 47 10.20 -1.47 -0.08
CA ILE A 47 10.15 -1.90 -1.49
C ILE A 47 11.17 -1.13 -2.34
N ASP A 48 11.30 0.19 -2.15
CA ASP A 48 12.28 1.01 -2.85
C ASP A 48 13.73 0.57 -2.54
N HIS A 49 14.06 0.33 -1.27
CA HIS A 49 15.40 -0.17 -0.89
C HIS A 49 15.68 -1.57 -1.44
N LEU A 50 14.71 -2.48 -1.34
CA LEU A 50 14.85 -3.83 -1.88
C LEU A 50 14.98 -3.82 -3.40
N SER A 51 14.20 -3.00 -4.11
CA SER A 51 14.30 -2.88 -5.57
C SER A 51 15.68 -2.39 -5.98
N LYS A 52 16.23 -1.37 -5.32
CA LYS A 52 17.60 -0.88 -5.56
C LYS A 52 18.65 -1.93 -5.27
N LEU A 53 18.48 -2.72 -4.20
CA LEU A 53 19.39 -3.81 -3.86
C LEU A 53 19.36 -4.90 -4.93
N ILE A 54 18.17 -5.30 -5.38
CA ILE A 54 17.99 -6.31 -6.44
C ILE A 54 18.57 -5.80 -7.76
N VAL A 55 18.31 -4.55 -8.16
CA VAL A 55 18.88 -3.94 -9.37
C VAL A 55 20.41 -3.99 -9.33
N LYS A 56 21.04 -3.63 -8.20
CA LYS A 56 22.49 -3.72 -8.05
C LYS A 56 23.00 -5.17 -8.06
N GLY A 57 22.33 -6.08 -7.37
CA GLY A 57 22.71 -7.49 -7.30
C GLY A 57 22.47 -8.25 -8.61
N SER A 58 21.57 -7.74 -9.46
CA SER A 58 21.21 -8.35 -10.74
C SER A 58 21.96 -7.76 -11.94
N ALA A 59 22.98 -6.93 -11.74
CA ALA A 59 23.70 -6.24 -12.82
C ALA A 59 24.29 -7.16 -13.90
N GLN A 60 24.53 -8.42 -13.56
CA GLN A 60 25.06 -9.47 -14.45
C GLN A 60 23.98 -10.30 -15.17
N TYR A 61 22.71 -10.14 -14.80
CA TYR A 61 21.60 -10.91 -15.36
C TYR A 61 20.95 -10.14 -16.50
N SER A 62 20.64 -10.88 -17.57
CA SER A 62 19.87 -10.38 -18.71
C SER A 62 18.37 -10.39 -18.44
N GLN A 63 17.59 -9.73 -19.32
CA GLN A 63 16.14 -9.82 -19.28
C GLN A 63 15.63 -11.27 -19.32
N SER A 64 16.24 -12.12 -20.17
CA SER A 64 15.88 -13.54 -20.27
C SER A 64 16.20 -14.32 -18.99
N ASP A 65 17.31 -14.00 -18.32
CA ASP A 65 17.66 -14.67 -17.06
C ASP A 65 16.66 -14.31 -15.96
N ILE A 66 16.29 -13.04 -15.86
CA ILE A 66 15.27 -12.57 -14.91
C ILE A 66 13.92 -13.22 -15.21
N LEU A 67 13.52 -13.30 -16.48
CA LEU A 67 12.29 -13.99 -16.89
C LEU A 67 12.30 -15.46 -16.47
N HIS A 68 13.42 -16.15 -16.68
CA HIS A 68 13.57 -17.54 -16.28
C HIS A 68 13.47 -17.70 -14.76
N LEU A 69 14.11 -16.83 -13.98
CA LEU A 69 14.02 -16.84 -12.52
C LEU A 69 12.59 -16.58 -12.02
N LEU A 70 11.86 -15.67 -12.65
CA LEU A 70 10.45 -15.40 -12.33
C LEU A 70 9.59 -16.65 -12.56
N ARG A 71 9.73 -17.29 -13.73
CA ARG A 71 9.00 -18.54 -14.05
C ARG A 71 9.41 -19.73 -13.19
N GLN A 72 10.66 -19.79 -12.75
CA GLN A 72 11.14 -20.83 -11.85
C GLN A 72 10.57 -20.67 -10.44
N THR A 73 10.39 -19.42 -10.00
CA THR A 73 9.88 -19.12 -8.66
C THR A 73 8.37 -19.34 -8.60
N GLU A 74 7.62 -18.86 -9.59
CA GLU A 74 6.17 -19.04 -9.68
C GLU A 74 5.77 -19.40 -11.13
N PRO A 75 5.61 -20.69 -11.44
CA PRO A 75 5.35 -21.16 -12.81
C PRO A 75 4.02 -20.71 -13.41
N ASN A 76 3.04 -20.42 -12.56
CA ASN A 76 1.68 -20.08 -12.99
C ASN A 76 1.41 -18.57 -12.99
N MET A 77 2.42 -17.75 -12.70
CA MET A 77 2.28 -16.30 -12.67
C MET A 77 1.98 -15.75 -14.06
N LEU A 78 1.02 -14.83 -14.15
CA LEU A 78 0.81 -14.07 -15.37
C LEU A 78 1.98 -13.11 -15.60
N ILE A 79 2.68 -13.30 -16.72
CA ILE A 79 3.81 -12.48 -17.12
C ILE A 79 3.54 -11.93 -18.53
N SER A 80 3.57 -10.62 -18.65
CA SER A 80 3.57 -9.91 -19.94
C SER A 80 4.99 -9.45 -20.25
N GLU A 81 5.53 -9.87 -21.38
CA GLU A 81 6.85 -9.50 -21.85
C GLU A 81 6.75 -8.48 -22.99
N SER A 82 7.63 -7.49 -22.98
CA SER A 82 7.81 -6.51 -24.06
C SER A 82 9.29 -6.19 -24.20
N ASP A 83 9.67 -5.47 -25.26
CA ASP A 83 11.07 -5.27 -25.67
C ASP A 83 12.00 -4.82 -24.53
N ASN A 84 11.53 -3.95 -23.62
CA ASN A 84 12.32 -3.42 -22.51
C ASN A 84 11.66 -3.62 -21.13
N THR A 85 10.58 -4.39 -21.04
CA THR A 85 9.82 -4.53 -19.79
C THR A 85 9.26 -5.93 -19.61
N ILE A 86 9.31 -6.41 -18.37
CA ILE A 86 8.56 -7.58 -17.91
C ILE A 86 7.57 -7.10 -16.86
N THR A 87 6.28 -7.32 -17.09
CA THR A 87 5.22 -6.97 -16.14
C THR A 87 4.62 -8.26 -15.58
N THR A 88 4.62 -8.34 -14.26
CA THR A 88 3.97 -9.41 -13.49
C THR A 88 2.76 -8.86 -12.75
N GLU A 89 2.08 -9.72 -12.00
CA GLU A 89 0.92 -9.30 -11.22
C GLU A 89 1.24 -8.27 -10.13
N PHE A 90 2.49 -8.25 -9.64
CA PHE A 90 2.90 -7.42 -8.50
C PHE A 90 3.98 -6.40 -8.84
N ALA A 91 4.72 -6.58 -9.94
CA ALA A 91 5.82 -5.68 -10.28
C ALA A 91 6.02 -5.52 -11.79
N THR A 92 6.57 -4.37 -12.18
CA THR A 92 7.11 -4.11 -13.51
C THR A 92 8.62 -3.95 -13.41
N PHE A 93 9.33 -4.79 -14.15
CA PHE A 93 10.78 -4.81 -14.29
C PHE A 93 11.13 -4.06 -15.58
N THR A 94 11.97 -3.03 -15.49
CA THR A 94 12.39 -2.21 -16.64
C THR A 94 13.86 -2.46 -16.95
N PHE A 95 14.15 -2.69 -18.22
CA PHE A 95 15.48 -3.02 -18.72
C PHE A 95 16.01 -1.93 -19.65
N ASN A 96 17.33 -1.75 -19.65
CA ASN A 96 18.05 -0.91 -20.60
C ASN A 96 19.34 -1.64 -20.99
N ASN A 97 19.61 -1.76 -22.29
CA ASN A 97 20.73 -2.55 -22.81
C ASN A 97 20.79 -3.96 -22.21
N ASN A 98 19.62 -4.60 -22.08
CA ASN A 98 19.44 -5.93 -21.48
C ASN A 98 19.81 -6.04 -19.99
N GLN A 99 20.02 -4.92 -19.28
CA GLN A 99 20.28 -4.88 -17.84
C GLN A 99 19.08 -4.29 -17.10
N LEU A 100 18.76 -4.87 -15.94
CA LEU A 100 17.70 -4.35 -15.09
C LEU A 100 18.10 -3.00 -14.51
N ILE A 101 17.27 -1.98 -14.71
CA ILE A 101 17.51 -0.62 -14.20
C ILE A 101 16.51 -0.18 -13.14
N ALA A 102 15.30 -0.76 -13.15
CA ALA A 102 14.26 -0.41 -12.20
C ALA A 102 13.27 -1.55 -11.99
N ILE A 103 12.75 -1.63 -10.77
CA ILE A 103 11.57 -2.44 -10.44
C ILE A 103 10.57 -1.50 -9.78
N LYS A 104 9.31 -1.54 -10.22
CA LYS A 104 8.22 -0.78 -9.62
C LYS A 104 7.07 -1.72 -9.29
N GLN A 105 6.30 -1.40 -8.26
CA GLN A 105 5.05 -2.13 -7.99
C GLN A 105 4.11 -1.98 -9.20
N SER A 106 3.49 -3.08 -9.61
CA SER A 106 2.49 -3.09 -10.69
C SER A 106 1.25 -2.35 -10.20
N GLN A 107 0.79 -1.39 -10.99
CA GLN A 107 -0.51 -0.76 -10.81
C GLN A 107 -1.44 -1.41 -11.83
N PHE A 108 -2.21 -2.41 -11.40
CA PHE A 108 -3.42 -2.79 -12.15
C PHE A 108 -4.51 -1.76 -11.95
#